data_AF-R4H5L6-F1
#
_entry.id   AF-R4H5L6-F1
#
_cell.length_a   1.000
_cell.length_b   1.000
_cell.length_c   1.000
_cell.angle_alpha   90.00
_cell.angle_beta   90.00
_cell.angle_gamma   90.00
#
_symmetry.space_group_name_H-M   'P 1'
#
loop_
_entity.id
_entity.type
_entity.pdbx_description
1 polymer ?
#
loop_
_entity_poly.entity_id
_entity_poly.type
_entity_poly.pdbx_seq_one_letter_code
_entity_poly.pdbx_strand_id
1 'polypeptide(L)' 'GICMINMIESQGFYPIDKDNNNYFLCHHKEKENRCMKICTDIYAVDHGYCFTTVCYCGND' A
#
# COMPACT_ATOMS: atom_id res chain seq x y z
N GLY A 1 30.10 5.39 -14.47
CA GLY A 1 29.48 4.26 -13.76
C GLY A 1 29.88 4.39 -12.31
N ILE A 2 29.00 4.26 -11.33
CA ILE A 2 27.87 3.34 -11.21
C ILE A 2 26.88 4.03 -10.26
N CYS A 3 25.64 4.30 -10.69
CA CYS A 3 24.57 4.69 -9.76
C CYS A 3 24.22 3.43 -8.97
N MET A 4 24.58 3.40 -7.69
CA MET A 4 24.01 2.47 -6.73
C MET A 4 22.55 2.89 -6.52
N ILE A 5 21.69 2.43 -7.41
CA ILE A 5 20.25 2.43 -7.17
C ILE A 5 20.07 1.37 -6.10
N ASN A 6 19.80 1.80 -4.86
CA ASN A 6 19.32 0.92 -3.81
C ASN A 6 18.05 0.23 -4.34
N MET A 7 18.21 -0.96 -4.92
CA MET A 7 17.14 -1.94 -5.03
C MET A 7 16.85 -2.39 -3.60
N ILE A 8 16.02 -1.62 -2.90
CA ILE A 8 15.23 -2.18 -1.80
C ILE A 8 14.21 -3.04 -2.53
N GLU A 9 14.50 -4.33 -2.59
CA GLU A 9 13.61 -5.37 -3.10
C GLU A 9 12.18 -5.16 -2.58
N SER A 10 11.22 -5.30 -3.49
CA SER A 10 9.77 -5.17 -3.33
C SER A 10 9.21 -5.99 -2.15
N GLN A 11 9.36 -5.51 -0.93
CA GLN A 11 8.51 -5.93 0.18
C GLN A 11 7.51 -4.80 0.41
N GLY A 12 6.33 -4.93 -0.20
CA GLY A 12 5.22 -4.06 0.12
C GLY A 12 4.89 -4.11 1.61
N PHE A 13 4.12 -3.13 2.08
CA PHE A 13 3.81 -2.94 3.48
C PHE A 13 2.31 -2.73 3.69
N TYR A 14 1.87 -2.96 4.94
CA TYR A 14 0.50 -2.67 5.36
C TYR A 14 0.45 -1.22 5.86
N PRO A 15 -0.22 -0.29 5.16
CA PRO A 15 -0.33 1.08 5.63
C PRO A 15 -1.08 1.16 6.96
N ILE A 16 -0.58 1.98 7.88
CA ILE A 16 -1.18 2.26 9.18
C ILE A 16 -1.71 3.69 9.16
N ASP A 17 -2.93 3.88 9.64
CA ASP A 17 -3.51 5.20 9.84
C ASP A 17 -2.86 5.87 11.05
N LYS A 18 -2.26 7.05 10.85
CA LYS A 18 -1.49 7.73 11.90
C LYS A 18 -2.37 8.37 12.97
N ASP A 19 -3.66 8.58 12.71
CA ASP A 19 -4.59 9.21 13.65
C ASP A 19 -5.05 8.21 14.71
N ASN A 20 -5.33 6.98 14.28
CA ASN A 20 -5.87 5.93 15.16
C ASN A 20 -4.90 4.74 15.40
N ASN A 21 -3.72 4.74 14.78
CA ASN A 21 -2.70 3.70 14.86
C ASN A 21 -3.21 2.28 14.47
N ASN A 22 -4.21 2.19 13.59
CA ASN A 22 -4.76 0.95 13.06
C ASN A 22 -4.47 0.78 11.56
N TYR A 23 -4.59 -0.45 11.07
CA TYR A 23 -4.49 -0.74 9.64
C TYR A 23 -5.72 -0.28 8.86
N PHE A 24 -5.53 0.07 7.60
CA PHE A 24 -6.64 0.33 6.70
C PHE A 24 -7.34 -0.96 6.31
N LEU A 25 -8.60 -1.10 6.74
CA LEU A 25 -9.43 -2.24 6.38
C LEU A 25 -10.04 -2.07 4.99
N CYS A 26 -10.23 -3.20 4.33
CA CYS A 26 -10.87 -3.27 3.02
C CYS A 26 -11.76 -4.51 2.91
N HIS A 27 -12.72 -4.45 1.99
CA HIS A 27 -13.57 -5.57 1.65
C HIS A 27 -13.47 -5.85 0.15
N HIS A 28 -13.35 -7.13 -0.22
CA HIS A 28 -13.31 -7.56 -1.63
C HIS A 28 -14.53 -7.13 -2.47
N LYS A 29 -15.62 -6.68 -1.84
CA LYS A 29 -16.83 -6.18 -2.51
C LYS A 29 -16.85 -4.65 -2.69
N GLU A 30 -15.81 -3.93 -2.29
CA GLU A 30 -15.75 -2.48 -2.49
C GLU A 30 -15.65 -2.15 -3.98
N LYS A 31 -16.54 -1.28 -4.46
CA LYS A 31 -16.58 -0.81 -5.86
C LYS A 31 -15.40 0.10 -6.21
N GLU A 32 -14.86 0.81 -5.21
CA GLU A 32 -13.68 1.65 -5.35
C GLU A 32 -12.52 0.99 -4.59
N ASN A 33 -11.35 0.89 -5.24
CA ASN A 33 -10.17 0.34 -4.61
C ASN A 33 -9.60 1.36 -3.61
N ARG A 34 -10.18 1.40 -2.41
CA ARG A 34 -9.77 2.27 -1.30
C ARG A 34 -8.28 2.11 -0.97
N CYS A 35 -7.76 0.88 -1.09
CA CYS A 35 -6.34 0.60 -0.86
C CYS A 35 -5.45 1.30 -1.88
N MET A 36 -5.81 1.31 -3.17
CA MET A 36 -5.05 2.05 -4.19
C MET A 36 -4.98 3.54 -3.89
N LYS A 37 -6.11 4.17 -3.48
CA LYS A 37 -6.10 5.58 -3.07
C LYS A 37 -5.18 5.82 -1.87
N ILE A 38 -5.29 5.01 -0.82
CA ILE A 38 -4.42 5.15 0.37
C ILE A 38 -2.95 5.04 -0.02
N CYS A 39 -2.59 4.02 -0.79
CA CYS A 39 -1.21 3.80 -1.21
C CYS A 39 -0.70 4.96 -2.07
N THR A 40 -1.52 5.47 -2.99
CA THR A 40 -1.13 6.55 -3.90
C THR A 40 -1.10 7.91 -3.20
N ASP A 41 -2.20 8.32 -2.56
CA ASP A 41 -2.35 9.66 -1.96
C ASP A 41 -1.51 9.85 -0.69
N ILE A 42 -1.41 8.84 0.17
CA ILE A 42 -0.75 8.98 1.49
C ILE A 42 0.72 8.55 1.43
N TYR A 43 1.00 7.48 0.68
CA TYR A 43 2.30 6.82 0.69
C TYR A 43 3.09 6.97 -0.61
N ALA A 44 2.53 7.61 -1.64
CA ALA A 44 3.15 7.77 -2.97
C ALA A 44 3.60 6.43 -3.59
N VAL A 45 2.83 5.37 -3.35
CA VAL A 45 3.00 4.04 -3.93
C VAL A 45 1.89 3.80 -4.96
N ASP A 46 2.28 3.52 -6.21
CA ASP A 46 1.34 3.42 -7.34
C ASP A 46 0.48 2.14 -7.33
N HIS A 47 0.80 1.20 -6.42
CA HIS A 47 0.15 -0.09 -6.33
C HIS A 47 -0.43 -0.34 -4.93
N GLY A 48 -1.72 -0.66 -4.89
CA GLY A 48 -2.44 -0.98 -3.67
C GLY A 48 -3.60 -1.94 -3.90
N TYR A 49 -3.69 -3.00 -3.10
CA TYR A 49 -4.77 -3.98 -3.19
C TYR A 49 -5.26 -4.41 -1.81
N CYS A 50 -6.43 -5.05 -1.79
CA CYS A 50 -7.00 -5.63 -0.58
C CYS A 50 -6.48 -7.05 -0.39
N PHE A 51 -5.72 -7.30 0.67
CA PHE A 51 -5.25 -8.63 1.04
C PHE A 51 -6.08 -9.15 2.22
N THR A 52 -6.93 -10.14 1.96
CA THR A 52 -7.93 -10.68 2.91
C THR A 52 -8.91 -9.59 3.38
N THR A 53 -8.54 -8.78 4.36
CA THR A 53 -9.37 -7.71 4.96
C THR A 53 -8.58 -6.43 5.22
N VAL A 54 -7.33 -6.37 4.79
CA VAL A 54 -6.41 -5.27 5.08
C VAL A 54 -5.75 -4.78 3.79
N CYS A 55 -5.60 -3.47 3.66
CA CYS A 55 -4.89 -2.88 2.54
C CYS A 55 -3.41 -3.23 2.57
N TYR A 56 -2.84 -3.44 1.39
CA TYR A 56 -1.43 -3.68 1.19
C TYR A 56 -0.93 -2.77 0.06
N CYS A 57 0.20 -2.09 0.30
CA CYS A 57 0.86 -1.20 -0.67
C CYS A 57 2.19 -1.82 -1.09
N GLY A 58 2.37 -2.08 -2.39
CA GLY A 58 3.60 -2.69 -2.88
C GLY A 58 3.52 -3.00 -4.37
N ASN A 59 4.69 -3.07 -5.02
CA ASN A 59 4.79 -3.55 -6.39
C ASN A 59 4.79 -5.07 -6.37
N ASP A 60 3.86 -5.67 -7.11
CA ASP A 60 3.88 -7.10 -7.47
C ASP A 60 5.11 -7.40 -8.37
#